data_AF-A0A537YMU6-F1
#
_entry.id   AF-A0A537YMU6-F1
#
_cell.length_a   1.000
_cell.length_b   1.000
_cell.length_c   1.000
_cell.angle_alpha   90.00
_cell.angle_beta   90.00
_cell.angle_gamma   90.00
#
_symmetry.space_group_name_H-M   'P 1'
#
loop_
_entity.id
_entity.type
_entity.pdbx_description
1 polymer ?
#
loop_
_entity_poly.entity_id
_entity_poly.type
_entity_poly.pdbx_seq_one_letter_code
_entity_poly.pdbx_strand_id
1 'polypeptide(L)'
;MSPGTALVLVDVRALARRSGLHPDLVRRLIALDAVDPLEWNAAARLARLARLRHDLGLNVAGAALVCDLLERIEELEARRR
;
A
#
# COMPACT_ATOMS: atom_id res chain seq x y z
N MET A 1 17.79 4.42 -30.17
CA MET A 1 16.97 3.20 -30.06
C MET A 1 16.66 3.00 -28.59
N SER A 2 15.51 3.48 -28.13
CA SER A 2 15.13 3.48 -26.71
C SER A 2 14.92 2.06 -26.19
N PRO A 3 15.36 1.71 -24.97
CA PRO A 3 15.06 0.42 -24.38
C PRO A 3 13.56 0.31 -24.12
N GLY A 4 12.97 -0.80 -24.55
CA GLY A 4 11.54 -1.07 -24.45
C GLY A 4 11.00 -0.86 -23.04
N THR A 5 9.96 -0.04 -22.95
CA THR A 5 9.11 0.13 -21.78
C THR A 5 8.48 -1.23 -21.45
N ALA A 6 9.07 -1.98 -20.54
CA ALA A 6 8.45 -3.19 -20.02
C ALA A 6 7.17 -2.79 -19.29
N LEU A 7 6.01 -3.20 -19.80
CA LEU A 7 4.74 -3.04 -19.10
C LEU A 7 4.77 -3.96 -17.87
N VAL A 8 4.90 -3.38 -16.67
CA VAL A 8 4.77 -4.12 -15.41
C VAL A 8 3.28 -4.32 -15.15
N LEU A 9 2.84 -5.58 -15.15
CA LEU A 9 1.44 -5.94 -14.93
C LEU A 9 1.29 -6.48 -13.51
N VAL A 10 0.49 -5.81 -12.68
CA VAL A 10 0.27 -6.22 -11.29
C VAL A 10 -0.94 -7.14 -11.20
N ASP A 11 -0.74 -8.35 -10.66
CA ASP A 11 -1.83 -9.27 -10.36
C ASP A 11 -2.52 -8.89 -9.03
N VAL A 12 -3.72 -8.32 -9.15
CA VAL A 12 -4.60 -7.99 -8.02
C VAL A 12 -4.87 -9.21 -7.13
N ARG A 13 -5.01 -10.42 -7.68
CA ARG A 13 -5.25 -11.63 -6.88
C ARG A 13 -4.02 -11.99 -6.05
N ALA A 14 -2.82 -11.75 -6.59
CA ALA A 14 -1.58 -11.92 -5.82
C ALA A 14 -1.49 -10.91 -4.67
N LEU A 15 -1.81 -9.63 -4.93
CA LEU A 15 -1.89 -8.61 -3.87
C LEU A 15 -2.93 -8.95 -2.80
N ALA A 16 -4.12 -9.41 -3.20
CA ALA A 16 -5.19 -9.84 -2.30
C ALA A 16 -4.72 -10.97 -1.37
N ARG A 17 -4.13 -12.03 -1.92
CA ARG A 17 -3.57 -13.13 -1.12
C ARG A 17 -2.48 -12.66 -0.15
N ARG A 18 -1.54 -11.83 -0.61
CA ARG A 18 -0.41 -11.35 0.22
C ARG A 18 -0.83 -10.37 1.30
N SER A 19 -1.86 -9.55 1.04
CA SER A 19 -2.39 -8.56 2.00
C SER A 19 -3.44 -9.15 2.95
N GLY A 20 -3.99 -10.33 2.64
CA GLY A 20 -5.10 -10.93 3.38
C GLY A 20 -6.45 -10.24 3.13
N LEU A 21 -6.56 -9.44 2.07
CA LEU A 21 -7.77 -8.68 1.74
C LEU A 21 -8.56 -9.31 0.59
N HIS A 22 -9.86 -9.05 0.56
CA HIS A 22 -10.70 -9.46 -0.58
C HIS A 22 -10.27 -8.73 -1.87
N PRO A 23 -10.22 -9.40 -3.05
CA PRO A 23 -9.78 -8.78 -4.30
C PRO A 23 -10.51 -7.49 -4.66
N ASP A 24 -11.82 -7.40 -4.40
CA ASP A 24 -12.59 -6.20 -4.72
C ASP A 24 -12.22 -5.01 -3.84
N LEU A 25 -11.87 -5.26 -2.56
CA LEU A 25 -11.36 -4.23 -1.68
C LEU A 25 -10.00 -3.72 -2.16
N VAL A 26 -9.11 -4.63 -2.59
CA VAL A 26 -7.81 -4.26 -3.18
C VAL A 26 -8.00 -3.40 -4.42
N ARG A 27 -8.88 -3.78 -5.35
CA ARG A 27 -9.19 -2.96 -6.54
C ARG A 27 -9.67 -1.57 -6.17
N ARG A 28 -10.54 -1.48 -5.17
CA ARG A 28 -11.08 -0.20 -4.71
C ARG A 28 -10.01 0.68 -4.07
N LEU A 29 -9.12 0.12 -3.27
CA LEU A 29 -8.03 0.87 -2.64
C LEU A 29 -7.02 1.38 -3.67
N ILE A 30 -6.68 0.57 -4.69
CA ILE A 30 -5.84 0.99 -5.82
C ILE A 30 -6.54 2.08 -6.63
N ALA A 31 -7.84 1.94 -6.93
CA ALA A 31 -8.59 2.93 -7.69
C ALA A 31 -8.76 4.27 -6.96
N LEU A 32 -8.64 4.27 -5.63
CA LEU A 32 -8.64 5.47 -4.79
C LEU A 32 -7.24 6.05 -4.59
N ASP A 33 -6.22 5.51 -5.28
CA ASP A 33 -4.82 5.90 -5.17
C ASP A 33 -4.26 5.79 -3.74
N ALA A 34 -4.86 4.92 -2.92
CA ALA A 34 -4.45 4.75 -1.52
C ALA A 34 -3.13 3.98 -1.38
N VAL A 35 -2.77 3.18 -2.39
CA VAL A 35 -1.55 2.39 -2.49
C VAL A 35 -1.19 2.27 -3.98
N ASP A 36 0.07 2.55 -4.33
CA ASP A 36 0.60 2.22 -5.64
C ASP A 36 0.84 0.69 -5.73
N PRO A 37 0.13 -0.03 -6.62
CA PRO A 37 0.28 -1.47 -6.75
C PRO A 37 1.67 -1.91 -7.25
N LEU A 38 2.48 -1.00 -7.80
CA LEU A 38 3.83 -1.26 -8.28
C LEU A 38 4.89 -1.20 -7.16
N GLU A 39 4.55 -0.65 -6.00
CA GLU A 39 5.46 -0.64 -4.86
C GLU A 39 5.77 -2.06 -4.37
N TRP A 40 7.04 -2.31 -4.07
CA TRP A 40 7.50 -3.63 -3.60
C TRP A 40 6.80 -4.08 -2.31
N ASN A 41 6.39 -3.11 -1.47
CA ASN A 41 5.69 -3.31 -0.21
C ASN A 41 4.16 -3.15 -0.32
N ALA A 42 3.59 -2.99 -1.52
CA ALA A 42 2.16 -2.69 -1.72
C ALA A 42 1.21 -3.61 -0.92
N ALA A 43 1.48 -4.92 -0.89
CA ALA A 43 0.67 -5.87 -0.12
C ALA A 43 0.74 -5.63 1.40
N ALA A 44 1.92 -5.29 1.93
CA ALA A 44 2.10 -4.98 3.33
C ALA A 44 1.43 -3.64 3.68
N ARG A 45 1.54 -2.65 2.79
CA ARG A 45 0.89 -1.34 2.89
C ARG A 45 -0.64 -1.47 2.90
N LEU A 46 -1.21 -2.28 2.00
CA LEU A 46 -2.64 -2.64 1.99
C LEU A 46 -3.10 -3.26 3.32
N ALA A 47 -2.37 -4.23 3.85
CA ALA A 47 -2.70 -4.88 5.11
C ALA A 47 -2.64 -3.89 6.29
N ARG A 48 -1.62 -3.03 6.33
CA ARG A 48 -1.47 -1.99 7.36
C ARG A 48 -2.61 -0.97 7.29
N LEU A 49 -2.93 -0.48 6.10
CA LEU A 49 -4.04 0.45 5.88
C LEU A 49 -5.36 -0.16 6.37
N ALA A 50 -5.65 -1.41 6.01
CA ALA A 50 -6.88 -2.08 6.45
C ALA A 50 -6.97 -2.22 7.98
N ARG A 51 -5.86 -2.58 8.65
CA ARG A 51 -5.80 -2.64 10.11
C ARG A 51 -6.00 -1.26 10.75
N LEU A 52 -5.31 -0.22 10.28
CA LEU A 52 -5.46 1.15 10.81
C LEU A 52 -6.90 1.65 10.70
N ARG A 53 -7.58 1.35 9.58
CA ARG A 53 -9.01 1.69 9.42
C ARG A 53 -9.89 0.96 10.43
N HIS A 54 -9.59 -0.30 10.72
CA HIS A 54 -10.36 -1.11 11.66
C HIS A 54 -10.10 -0.68 13.11
N ASP A 55 -8.83 -0.59 13.49
CA ASP A 55 -8.39 -0.41 14.88
C ASP A 55 -8.59 1.03 15.36
N LEU A 56 -8.43 2.02 14.47
CA LEU A 56 -8.47 3.45 14.80
C LEU A 56 -9.69 4.17 14.22
N GLY A 57 -10.59 3.46 13.53
CA GLY A 57 -11.79 4.07 12.92
C GLY A 57 -11.49 5.08 11.80
N LEU A 58 -10.32 4.98 11.17
CA LEU A 58 -9.89 5.93 10.14
C LEU A 58 -10.60 5.69 8.80
N ASN A 59 -10.79 6.78 8.06
CA ASN A 59 -11.14 6.69 6.64
C ASN A 59 -9.90 6.28 5.80
N VAL A 60 -10.10 5.97 4.51
CA VAL A 60 -9.02 5.47 3.63
C VAL A 60 -7.87 6.48 3.51
N ALA A 61 -8.17 7.76 3.32
CA ALA A 61 -7.16 8.80 3.18
C ALA A 61 -6.36 9.02 4.48
N GLY A 62 -7.04 9.05 5.62
CA GLY A 62 -6.42 9.17 6.93
C GLY A 62 -5.53 7.97 7.26
N ALA A 63 -5.98 6.76 6.95
CA ALA A 63 -5.16 5.56 7.13
C ALA A 63 -3.94 5.53 6.20
N ALA A 64 -4.08 5.98 4.94
CA ALA A 64 -2.96 6.11 4.02
C ALA A 64 -1.93 7.14 4.53
N LEU A 65 -2.39 8.32 4.96
CA LEU A 65 -1.52 9.34 5.55
C LEU A 65 -0.78 8.80 6.79
N VAL A 66 -1.46 8.04 7.65
CA VAL A 66 -0.81 7.43 8.82
C VAL A 66 0.25 6.40 8.40
N CYS A 67 0.03 5.62 7.33
CA CYS A 67 1.09 4.76 6.78
C CYS A 67 2.32 5.58 6.38
N ASP A 68 2.15 6.68 5.65
CA ASP A 68 3.26 7.55 5.23
C ASP A 68 4.00 8.16 6.43
N LEU A 69 3.25 8.60 7.45
CA LEU A 69 3.84 9.15 8.67
C LEU A 69 4.65 8.09 9.44
N LEU A 70 4.18 6.84 9.50
CA LEU A 70 4.91 5.75 10.14
C LEU A 70 6.20 5.42 9.38
N GLU A 71 6.16 5.32 8.05
CA GLU A 71 7.36 5.14 7.22
C GLU A 71 8.34 6.31 7.43
N ARG A 72 7.83 7.54 7.47
CA ARG A 72 8.66 8.72 7.73
C ARG A 72 9.30 8.70 9.11
N ILE A 73 8.59 8.25 10.13
CA ILE A 73 9.13 8.10 11.49
C ILE A 73 10.23 7.04 11.51
N GLU A 74 10.00 5.87 10.90
CA GLU A 74 11.00 4.80 10.78
C GLU A 74 12.28 5.30 10.09
N GLU A 75 12.15 6.06 8.99
CA GLU A 75 13.29 6.70 8.32
C GLU A 75 14.05 7.69 9.22
N LEU A 76 13.32 8.54 9.93
CA LEU A 76 13.91 9.56 10.81
C LEU A 76 14.63 8.91 11.99
N GLU A 77 14.07 7.84 12.56
CA GLU A 77 14.70 7.07 13.64
C GLU A 77 15.96 6.35 13.17
N ALA A 78 15.95 5.78 11.96
CA ALA A 78 17.11 5.10 11.37
C ALA A 78 18.31 6.05 11.20
N ARG A 79 18.10 7.34 10.94
CA ARG A 79 19.19 8.34 10.83
C ARG A 79 19.85 8.69 12.16
N ARG A 80 19.20 8.35 13.28
CA ARG A 80 19.72 8.63 14.64
C ARG A 80 20.46 7.42 15.23
N ARG A 81 20.51 6.29 14.51
CA ARG A 81 21.27 5.08 14.87
C ARG A 81 22.58 5.05 14.11
#